data_AF-A0A5Q4BBS2-F1
#
_entry.id   AF-A0A5Q4BBS2-F1
#
_cell.length_a   1.000
_cell.length_b   1.000
_cell.length_c   1.000
_cell.angle_alpha   90.00
_cell.angle_beta   90.00
_cell.angle_gamma   90.00
#
_symmetry.space_group_name_H-M   'P 1'
#
loop_
_entity.id
_entity.type
_entity.pdbx_description
1 polymer ?
#
loop_
_entity_poly.entity_id
_entity_poly.type
_entity_poly.pdbx_seq_one_letter_code
_entity_poly.pdbx_strand_id
1 'polypeptide(L)'
;MDISLTPNSTTEAAKVFYQVMQGIMGAFPQYTSSGVHITGQSYGGHYAPIFASYITQQNRLKAPGTLQIPLKSISIEDGFMDTRVQFGAYYNYSVSPSNPYDIKPFNDTLQQQLFTNMFGPGGCQDRQTACNSKPADKICADADAFCVDKVEDFWDISARRSENDIRYLLPYPFPAPFFIAYLNRADIQAAIGASNNFTPASVQTSMAFSSTGDDSRTGELVTKSMASLLQQGITVALFTGDADYDSSMISAQIVAANVGAANWASAGFVNLMANSDGQIPGEVKQADGFSFTRLFFAGHLSAFNQPEAALRIQERVIKGVDIATGMTSMAFGKNLITKGPLESTFREGPATVQTQVVPKGAAYDPHTHLPLLPKLAAEQEPEIHPLVGLTAKNIRKILREDSSTTYLDTIV
;
A
#
# COMPACT_ATOMS: atom_id res chain seq x y z
N MET A 1 -14.41 -16.96 -18.81
CA MET A 1 -13.74 -15.66 -18.60
C MET A 1 -12.43 -15.65 -19.37
N ASP A 2 -12.21 -14.71 -20.31
CA ASP A 2 -10.96 -14.63 -21.10
C ASP A 2 -9.97 -13.66 -20.45
N ILE A 3 -8.91 -14.19 -19.83
CA ILE A 3 -7.87 -13.38 -19.17
C ILE A 3 -6.79 -12.88 -20.12
N SER A 4 -6.79 -13.32 -21.39
CA SER A 4 -5.74 -12.95 -22.37
C SER A 4 -5.75 -11.48 -22.75
N LEU A 5 -6.87 -10.79 -22.52
CA LEU A 5 -7.05 -9.36 -22.74
C LEU A 5 -6.72 -8.51 -21.50
N THR A 6 -6.34 -9.13 -20.38
CA THR A 6 -6.01 -8.44 -19.13
C THR A 6 -4.49 -8.39 -18.95
N PRO A 7 -3.90 -7.22 -18.64
CA PRO A 7 -2.50 -7.16 -18.23
C PRO A 7 -2.25 -8.12 -17.07
N ASN A 8 -1.22 -8.95 -17.18
CA ASN A 8 -0.91 -10.01 -16.20
C ASN A 8 0.33 -9.70 -15.35
N SER A 9 0.85 -8.47 -15.44
CA SER A 9 1.99 -8.00 -14.65
C SER A 9 1.96 -6.48 -14.54
N THR A 10 2.68 -5.96 -13.55
CA THR A 10 2.82 -4.51 -13.37
C THR A 10 3.52 -3.85 -14.56
N THR A 11 4.46 -4.54 -15.22
CA THR A 11 5.15 -3.99 -16.40
C THR A 11 4.27 -3.88 -17.63
N GLU A 12 3.35 -4.83 -17.85
CA GLU A 12 2.36 -4.74 -18.92
C GLU A 12 1.29 -3.69 -18.60
N ALA A 13 0.85 -3.60 -17.33
CA ALA A 13 -0.07 -2.58 -16.87
C ALA A 13 0.51 -1.16 -17.05
N ALA A 14 1.83 -0.97 -16.89
CA ALA A 14 2.49 0.31 -17.11
C ALA A 14 2.34 0.84 -18.54
N LYS A 15 2.33 -0.07 -19.54
CA LYS A 15 2.14 0.29 -20.96
C LYS A 15 0.72 0.80 -21.19
N VAL A 16 -0.27 0.11 -20.63
CA VAL A 16 -1.69 0.52 -20.71
C VAL A 16 -1.89 1.85 -19.99
N PHE A 17 -1.34 2.02 -18.78
CA PHE A 17 -1.42 3.26 -18.03
C PHE A 17 -0.84 4.44 -18.81
N TYR A 18 0.33 4.26 -19.45
CA TYR A 18 0.92 5.28 -20.31
C TYR A 18 0.00 5.67 -21.46
N GLN A 19 -0.60 4.70 -22.16
CA GLN A 19 -1.55 4.98 -23.25
C GLN A 19 -2.78 5.76 -22.77
N VAL A 20 -3.33 5.39 -21.61
CA VAL A 20 -4.44 6.13 -20.98
C VAL A 20 -4.02 7.57 -20.68
N MET A 21 -2.83 7.79 -20.11
CA MET A 21 -2.30 9.13 -19.86
C MET A 21 -2.12 9.95 -21.13
N GLN A 22 -1.63 9.35 -22.22
CA GLN A 22 -1.55 10.01 -23.53
C GLN A 22 -2.93 10.48 -24.02
N GLY A 23 -3.95 9.63 -23.89
CA GLY A 23 -5.33 9.95 -24.26
C GLY A 23 -5.93 11.06 -23.40
N ILE A 24 -5.84 10.95 -22.07
CA ILE A 24 -6.37 11.95 -21.13
C ILE A 24 -5.68 13.30 -21.34
N MET A 25 -4.36 13.32 -21.47
CA MET A 25 -3.62 14.57 -21.68
C MET A 25 -3.87 15.18 -23.05
N GLY A 26 -4.10 14.38 -24.07
CA GLY A 26 -4.47 14.86 -25.40
C GLY A 26 -5.87 15.47 -25.42
N ALA A 27 -6.82 14.84 -24.73
CA ALA A 27 -8.20 15.32 -24.65
C ALA A 27 -8.37 16.51 -23.68
N PHE A 28 -7.60 16.53 -22.59
CA PHE A 28 -7.73 17.50 -21.51
C PHE A 28 -6.37 18.10 -21.08
N PRO A 29 -5.66 18.78 -22.00
CA PRO A 29 -4.33 19.32 -21.72
C PRO A 29 -4.29 20.34 -20.57
N GLN A 30 -5.41 21.02 -20.30
CA GLN A 30 -5.54 22.01 -19.22
C GLN A 30 -5.31 21.45 -17.81
N TYR A 31 -5.47 20.14 -17.61
CA TYR A 31 -5.32 19.53 -16.28
C TYR A 31 -3.91 19.04 -15.97
N THR A 32 -2.97 19.16 -16.92
CA THR A 32 -1.60 18.62 -16.75
C THR A 32 -0.50 19.66 -16.93
N SER A 33 -0.86 20.91 -17.21
CA SER A 33 0.10 22.01 -17.39
C SER A 33 0.95 22.30 -16.14
N SER A 34 0.43 21.99 -14.96
CA SER A 34 1.12 22.21 -13.67
C SER A 34 2.03 21.04 -13.25
N GLY A 35 2.08 19.97 -14.04
CA GLY A 35 2.81 18.75 -13.71
C GLY A 35 1.89 17.57 -13.43
N VAL A 36 2.47 16.36 -13.45
CA VAL A 36 1.79 15.11 -13.13
C VAL A 36 2.42 14.50 -11.90
N HIS A 37 1.58 14.02 -10.99
CA HIS A 37 1.99 13.33 -9.76
C HIS A 37 1.25 11.99 -9.71
N ILE A 38 1.96 10.91 -9.36
CA ILE A 38 1.35 9.57 -9.28
C ILE A 38 1.35 9.13 -7.82
N THR A 39 0.16 8.88 -7.28
CA THR A 39 0.01 8.31 -5.95
C THR A 39 -0.49 6.87 -6.05
N GLY A 40 0.13 5.97 -5.30
CA GLY A 40 -0.36 4.60 -5.12
C GLY A 40 -0.53 4.27 -3.64
N GLN A 41 -1.42 3.32 -3.33
CA GLN A 41 -1.60 2.75 -2.00
C GLN A 41 -1.52 1.22 -2.07
N SER A 42 -1.03 0.54 -1.04
CA SER A 42 -0.96 -0.94 -1.02
C SER A 42 -0.13 -1.46 -2.21
N TYR A 43 -0.70 -2.31 -3.06
CA TYR A 43 -0.09 -2.75 -4.32
C TYR A 43 0.28 -1.60 -5.29
N GLY A 44 -0.27 -0.40 -5.05
CA GLY A 44 0.22 0.84 -5.66
C GLY A 44 1.72 1.10 -5.42
N GLY A 45 2.34 0.45 -4.42
CA GLY A 45 3.79 0.42 -4.23
C GLY A 45 4.55 -0.27 -5.36
N HIS A 46 3.91 -1.19 -6.09
CA HIS A 46 4.42 -1.74 -7.36
C HIS A 46 4.10 -0.81 -8.53
N TYR A 47 2.84 -0.39 -8.64
CA TYR A 47 2.37 0.40 -9.77
C TYR A 47 3.07 1.75 -9.88
N ALA A 48 3.08 2.58 -8.84
CA ALA A 48 3.54 3.95 -8.93
C ALA A 48 5.00 4.08 -9.39
N PRO A 49 5.99 3.35 -8.82
CA PRO A 49 7.38 3.39 -9.29
C PRO A 49 7.54 2.88 -10.72
N ILE A 50 6.92 1.75 -11.07
CA ILE A 50 7.11 1.11 -12.37
C ILE A 50 6.42 1.92 -13.48
N PHE A 51 5.23 2.45 -13.22
CA PHE A 51 4.50 3.30 -14.16
C PHE A 51 5.25 4.61 -14.40
N ALA A 52 5.73 5.26 -13.33
CA ALA A 52 6.55 6.46 -13.42
C ALA A 52 7.85 6.20 -14.19
N SER A 53 8.54 5.10 -13.91
CA SER A 53 9.75 4.71 -14.63
C SER A 53 9.49 4.53 -16.12
N TYR A 54 8.43 3.82 -16.49
CA TYR A 54 8.00 3.64 -17.88
C TYR A 54 7.69 4.98 -18.56
N ILE A 55 6.95 5.88 -17.90
CA ILE A 55 6.69 7.24 -18.39
C ILE A 55 7.99 7.98 -18.68
N THR A 56 8.94 7.98 -17.75
CA THR A 56 10.22 8.68 -17.97
C THR A 56 11.02 8.09 -19.12
N GLN A 57 10.97 6.77 -19.31
CA GLN A 57 11.58 6.11 -20.46
C GLN A 57 10.93 6.57 -21.78
N GLN A 58 9.60 6.56 -21.87
CA GLN A 58 8.89 6.98 -23.08
C GLN A 58 9.11 8.47 -23.40
N ASN A 59 9.13 9.33 -22.37
CA ASN A 59 9.46 10.75 -22.53
C ASN A 59 10.83 10.95 -23.18
N ARG A 60 11.85 10.17 -22.80
CA ARG A 60 13.20 10.26 -23.40
C ARG A 60 13.23 9.78 -24.85
N LEU A 61 12.44 8.76 -25.20
CA LEU A 61 12.37 8.24 -26.57
C LEU A 61 11.76 9.25 -27.55
N LYS A 62 10.85 10.12 -27.07
CA LYS A 62 10.20 11.18 -27.88
C LYS A 62 9.60 10.63 -29.18
N ALA A 63 8.92 9.49 -29.11
CA ALA A 63 8.32 8.88 -30.28
C ALA A 63 7.35 9.85 -30.98
N PRO A 64 7.35 9.94 -32.33
CA PRO A 64 6.42 10.81 -33.06
C PRO A 64 4.96 10.54 -32.66
N GLY A 65 4.19 11.61 -32.45
CA GLY A 65 2.78 11.51 -32.05
C GLY A 65 2.54 11.28 -30.55
N THR A 66 3.60 11.21 -29.72
CA THR A 66 3.46 11.12 -28.26
C THR A 66 3.60 12.49 -27.57
N LEU A 67 2.82 12.68 -26.51
CA LEU A 67 2.90 13.81 -25.60
C LEU A 67 3.96 13.54 -24.53
N GLN A 68 4.71 14.58 -24.17
CA GLN A 68 5.60 14.55 -23.01
C GLN A 68 4.77 14.66 -21.73
N ILE A 69 4.88 13.66 -20.85
CA ILE A 69 4.18 13.67 -19.56
C ILE A 69 5.07 14.39 -18.53
N PRO A 70 4.71 15.58 -18.02
CA PRO A 70 5.55 16.35 -17.11
C PRO A 70 5.50 15.80 -15.68
N LEU A 71 5.93 14.54 -15.50
CA LEU A 71 6.00 13.89 -14.20
C LEU A 71 6.89 14.68 -13.22
N LYS A 72 6.42 14.88 -11.99
CA LYS A 72 7.11 15.65 -10.94
C LYS A 72 7.41 14.83 -9.71
N SER A 73 6.47 13.98 -9.29
CA SER A 73 6.67 13.14 -8.12
C SER A 73 5.86 11.86 -8.20
N ILE A 74 6.27 10.90 -7.36
CA ILE A 74 5.40 9.82 -6.90
C ILE A 74 5.24 9.90 -5.38
N SER A 75 4.08 9.46 -4.90
CA SER A 75 3.87 9.17 -3.48
C SER A 75 3.28 7.78 -3.29
N ILE A 76 3.70 7.10 -2.23
CA ILE A 76 3.28 5.73 -1.93
C ILE A 76 2.80 5.68 -0.48
N GLU A 77 1.50 5.43 -0.32
CA GLU A 77 0.83 5.23 0.96
C GLU A 77 0.81 3.74 1.29
N ASP A 78 1.22 3.32 2.49
CA ASP A 78 1.04 1.94 2.97
C ASP A 78 1.43 0.90 1.90
N GLY A 79 2.62 1.08 1.32
CA GLY A 79 3.00 0.44 0.07
C GLY A 79 3.54 -0.98 0.21
N PHE A 80 2.97 -1.90 -0.56
CA PHE A 80 3.58 -3.19 -0.86
C PHE A 80 4.53 -3.01 -2.05
N MET A 81 5.84 -3.05 -1.78
CA MET A 81 6.92 -2.56 -2.66
C MET A 81 8.00 -3.60 -2.98
N ASP A 82 8.67 -4.19 -1.98
CA ASP A 82 9.78 -5.13 -2.16
C ASP A 82 9.61 -6.38 -1.30
N THR A 83 8.93 -7.37 -1.87
CA THR A 83 8.60 -8.66 -1.24
C THR A 83 9.80 -9.45 -0.74
N ARG A 84 11.00 -9.20 -1.28
CA ARG A 84 12.26 -9.84 -0.83
C ARG A 84 12.59 -9.52 0.62
N VAL A 85 12.11 -8.39 1.13
CA VAL A 85 12.30 -7.96 2.52
C VAL A 85 10.98 -7.86 3.29
N GLN A 86 9.86 -7.57 2.62
CA GLN A 86 8.58 -7.33 3.31
C GLN A 86 8.00 -8.58 3.97
N PHE A 87 8.05 -9.75 3.33
CA PHE A 87 7.58 -10.98 3.98
C PHE A 87 8.38 -11.31 5.25
N GLY A 88 9.70 -11.08 5.23
CA GLY A 88 10.54 -11.21 6.43
C GLY A 88 10.13 -10.24 7.55
N ALA A 89 9.66 -9.05 7.19
CA ALA A 89 9.20 -8.05 8.15
C ALA A 89 7.91 -8.45 8.89
N TYR A 90 7.08 -9.35 8.35
CA TYR A 90 5.92 -9.90 9.07
C TYR A 90 6.33 -10.64 10.34
N TYR A 91 7.43 -11.41 10.30
CA TYR A 91 8.01 -11.99 11.52
C TYR A 91 8.50 -10.89 12.47
N ASN A 92 9.21 -9.89 11.95
CA ASN A 92 9.76 -8.82 12.77
C ASN A 92 8.69 -8.00 13.51
N TYR A 93 7.60 -7.69 12.80
CA TYR A 93 6.47 -6.93 13.32
C TYR A 93 5.62 -7.75 14.30
N SER A 94 5.53 -9.07 14.10
CA SER A 94 4.78 -9.97 15.00
C SER A 94 5.55 -10.39 16.25
N VAL A 95 6.88 -10.51 16.16
CA VAL A 95 7.71 -11.19 17.16
C VAL A 95 8.83 -10.31 17.69
N SER A 96 9.77 -9.90 16.84
CA SER A 96 10.95 -9.12 17.26
C SER A 96 11.51 -8.26 16.11
N PRO A 97 11.54 -6.92 16.25
CA PRO A 97 11.41 -6.14 17.48
C PRO A 97 9.97 -5.89 17.97
N SER A 98 8.96 -6.46 17.30
CA SER A 98 7.52 -6.29 17.58
C SER A 98 6.95 -4.94 17.14
N ASN A 99 5.66 -4.96 16.79
CA ASN A 99 4.83 -3.79 16.52
C ASN A 99 4.85 -2.78 17.67
N PRO A 100 4.53 -1.50 17.43
CA PRO A 100 4.69 -0.44 18.42
C PRO A 100 3.50 -0.30 19.39
N TYR A 101 2.48 -1.17 19.28
CA TYR A 101 1.27 -1.19 20.10
C TYR A 101 1.32 -2.18 21.27
N ASP A 102 2.49 -2.80 21.51
CA ASP A 102 2.72 -3.82 22.53
C ASP A 102 1.80 -5.05 22.42
N ILE A 103 1.30 -5.33 21.20
CA ILE A 103 0.49 -6.51 20.92
C ILE A 103 1.42 -7.71 20.70
N LYS A 104 1.28 -8.75 21.52
CA LYS A 104 2.04 -10.02 21.37
C LYS A 104 1.07 -11.19 21.30
N PRO A 105 0.50 -11.48 20.12
CA PRO A 105 -0.58 -12.45 20.02
C PRO A 105 -0.08 -13.91 19.91
N PHE A 106 1.22 -14.11 19.67
CA PHE A 106 1.79 -15.43 19.40
C PHE A 106 2.54 -16.00 20.60
N ASN A 107 2.19 -17.23 20.97
CA ASN A 107 3.00 -18.04 21.88
C ASN A 107 4.25 -18.59 21.17
N ASP A 108 5.16 -19.23 21.91
CA ASP A 108 6.43 -19.76 21.38
C ASP A 108 6.23 -20.71 20.19
N THR A 109 5.16 -21.52 20.20
CA THR A 109 4.85 -22.44 19.10
C THR A 109 4.50 -21.69 17.82
N LEU A 110 3.64 -20.68 17.90
CA LEU A 110 3.26 -19.85 16.76
C LEU A 110 4.43 -19.00 16.25
N GLN A 111 5.26 -18.47 17.16
CA GLN A 111 6.49 -17.75 16.79
C GLN A 111 7.44 -18.66 16.01
N GLN A 112 7.67 -19.89 16.50
CA GLN A 112 8.51 -20.87 15.82
C GLN A 112 7.92 -21.30 14.48
N GLN A 113 6.61 -21.48 14.39
CA GLN A 113 5.93 -21.83 13.14
C GLN A 113 6.08 -20.71 12.10
N LEU A 114 5.85 -19.46 12.47
CA LEU A 114 6.03 -18.32 11.57
C LEU A 114 7.49 -18.19 11.14
N PHE A 115 8.45 -18.37 12.06
CA PHE A 115 9.87 -18.39 11.74
C PHE A 115 10.20 -19.47 10.71
N THR A 116 9.71 -20.70 10.90
CA THR A 116 9.94 -21.81 9.97
C THR A 116 9.28 -21.57 8.62
N ASN A 117 8.05 -21.05 8.58
CA ASN A 117 7.36 -20.70 7.34
C ASN A 117 8.14 -19.62 6.56
N MET A 118 8.72 -18.64 7.25
CA MET A 118 9.43 -17.53 6.63
C MET A 118 10.86 -17.89 6.23
N PHE A 119 11.66 -18.38 7.18
CA PHE A 119 13.12 -18.53 7.06
C PHE A 119 13.61 -19.99 7.07
N GLY A 120 12.73 -20.96 7.29
CA GLY A 120 13.08 -22.38 7.22
C GLY A 120 13.36 -22.84 5.78
N PRO A 121 14.04 -23.99 5.60
CA PRO A 121 14.30 -24.55 4.28
C PRO A 121 13.01 -24.74 3.47
N GLY A 122 12.97 -24.18 2.26
CA GLY A 122 11.79 -24.21 1.38
C GLY A 122 10.65 -23.28 1.82
N GLY A 123 10.91 -22.42 2.82
CA GLY A 123 10.02 -21.38 3.28
C GLY A 123 9.91 -20.20 2.31
N CYS A 124 9.25 -19.13 2.75
CA CYS A 124 8.97 -17.98 1.90
C CYS A 124 10.24 -17.31 1.37
N GLN A 125 11.28 -17.11 2.21
CA GLN A 125 12.52 -16.45 1.77
C GLN A 125 13.23 -17.23 0.65
N ASP A 126 13.29 -18.56 0.75
CA ASP A 126 13.90 -19.42 -0.26
C ASP A 126 13.13 -19.34 -1.58
N ARG A 127 11.80 -19.31 -1.52
CA ARG A 127 10.92 -19.20 -2.69
C ARG A 127 11.00 -17.83 -3.36
N GLN A 128 11.02 -16.76 -2.56
CA GLN A 128 11.29 -15.40 -3.03
C GLN A 128 12.64 -15.36 -3.76
N THR A 129 13.68 -15.92 -3.15
CA THR A 129 15.03 -15.96 -3.72
C THR A 129 15.05 -16.74 -5.05
N ALA A 130 14.35 -17.87 -5.13
CA ALA A 130 14.24 -18.67 -6.34
C ALA A 130 13.54 -17.90 -7.48
N CYS A 131 12.39 -17.26 -7.20
CA CYS A 131 11.68 -16.42 -8.16
C CYS A 131 12.57 -15.28 -8.66
N ASN A 132 13.18 -14.52 -7.74
CA ASN A 132 13.99 -13.35 -8.10
C ASN A 132 15.28 -13.71 -8.87
N SER A 133 15.87 -14.88 -8.60
CA SER A 133 17.11 -15.31 -9.29
C SER A 133 16.84 -15.77 -10.74
N LYS A 134 15.68 -16.40 -10.98
CA LYS A 134 15.28 -16.90 -12.30
C LYS A 134 13.76 -16.76 -12.45
N PRO A 135 13.25 -15.56 -12.75
CA PRO A 135 11.82 -15.29 -12.78
C PRO A 135 11.15 -16.11 -13.87
N ALA A 136 10.31 -17.04 -13.44
CA ALA A 136 9.43 -17.84 -14.28
C ALA A 136 8.06 -17.90 -13.63
N ASP A 137 7.00 -17.81 -14.44
CA ASP A 137 5.61 -17.63 -13.99
C ASP A 137 5.24 -18.60 -12.86
N LYS A 138 5.48 -19.90 -13.08
CA LYS A 138 5.19 -20.92 -12.07
C LYS A 138 6.00 -20.76 -10.79
N ILE A 139 7.28 -20.43 -10.88
CA ILE A 139 8.17 -20.30 -9.70
C ILE A 139 7.72 -19.11 -8.85
N CYS A 140 7.40 -17.99 -9.48
CA CYS A 140 6.96 -16.78 -8.80
C CYS A 140 5.54 -16.93 -8.26
N ALA A 141 4.61 -17.54 -9.02
CA ALA A 141 3.25 -17.81 -8.55
C ALA A 141 3.24 -18.76 -7.33
N ASP A 142 4.11 -19.78 -7.33
CA ASP A 142 4.28 -20.68 -6.18
C ASP A 142 4.89 -19.97 -4.96
N ALA A 143 5.76 -18.99 -5.20
CA ALA A 143 6.33 -18.17 -4.14
C ALA A 143 5.26 -17.29 -3.51
N ASP A 144 4.49 -16.55 -4.32
CA ASP A 144 3.36 -15.74 -3.88
C ASP A 144 2.37 -16.56 -3.07
N ALA A 145 1.89 -17.67 -3.65
CA ALA A 145 0.88 -18.51 -3.03
C ALA A 145 1.33 -19.02 -1.66
N PHE A 146 2.59 -19.45 -1.54
CA PHE A 146 3.13 -19.92 -0.27
C PHE A 146 3.32 -18.79 0.74
N CYS A 147 3.90 -17.67 0.32
CA CYS A 147 4.20 -16.54 1.20
C CYS A 147 2.92 -15.90 1.75
N VAL A 148 1.90 -15.69 0.91
CA VAL A 148 0.60 -15.16 1.33
C VAL A 148 -0.07 -16.13 2.31
N ASP A 149 -0.19 -17.42 1.96
CA ASP A 149 -0.91 -18.40 2.78
C ASP A 149 -0.21 -18.72 4.11
N LYS A 150 1.12 -18.80 4.12
CA LYS A 150 1.90 -19.29 5.28
C LYS A 150 2.51 -18.18 6.12
N VAL A 151 2.62 -16.96 5.63
CA VAL A 151 3.28 -15.85 6.32
C VAL A 151 2.36 -14.66 6.53
N GLU A 152 1.70 -14.15 5.48
CA GLU A 152 0.79 -12.99 5.57
C GLU A 152 -0.51 -13.35 6.30
N ASP A 153 -1.27 -14.32 5.77
CA ASP A 153 -2.55 -14.79 6.34
C ASP A 153 -2.39 -15.38 7.76
N PHE A 154 -1.16 -15.70 8.16
CA PHE A 154 -0.84 -16.21 9.48
C PHE A 154 -1.31 -15.26 10.59
N TRP A 155 -1.23 -13.95 10.37
CA TRP A 155 -1.67 -12.93 11.34
C TRP A 155 -3.17 -12.98 11.58
N ASP A 156 -3.98 -12.81 10.54
CA ASP A 156 -5.44 -12.82 10.64
C ASP A 156 -5.96 -14.12 11.29
N ILE A 157 -5.36 -15.25 10.91
CA ILE A 157 -5.76 -16.57 11.40
C ILE A 157 -5.38 -16.76 12.87
N SER A 158 -4.14 -16.45 13.24
CA SER A 158 -3.58 -16.80 14.54
C SER A 158 -3.81 -15.72 15.59
N ALA A 159 -3.75 -14.44 15.22
CA ALA A 159 -3.98 -13.31 16.11
C ALA A 159 -5.47 -12.93 16.22
N ARG A 160 -6.30 -13.34 15.23
CA ARG A 160 -7.71 -12.92 15.11
C ARG A 160 -7.87 -11.39 15.09
N ARG A 161 -6.87 -10.71 14.56
CA ARG A 161 -6.77 -9.25 14.40
C ARG A 161 -6.63 -8.92 12.94
N SER A 162 -7.11 -7.75 12.55
CA SER A 162 -6.96 -7.26 11.18
C SER A 162 -5.49 -7.02 10.86
N GLU A 163 -5.02 -7.49 9.72
CA GLU A 163 -3.74 -7.06 9.15
C GLU A 163 -3.76 -5.57 8.74
N ASN A 164 -4.92 -5.07 8.28
CA ASN A 164 -5.03 -3.67 7.86
C ASN A 164 -4.95 -2.68 9.03
N ASP A 165 -5.23 -3.13 10.25
CA ASP A 165 -5.06 -2.33 11.47
C ASP A 165 -5.03 -3.25 12.68
N ILE A 166 -3.83 -3.53 13.21
CA ILE A 166 -3.63 -4.52 14.27
C ILE A 166 -4.36 -4.19 15.57
N ARG A 167 -4.78 -2.94 15.76
CA ARG A 167 -5.50 -2.50 16.95
C ARG A 167 -6.87 -3.17 17.05
N TYR A 168 -7.43 -3.65 15.94
CA TYR A 168 -8.78 -4.18 15.87
C TYR A 168 -8.82 -5.71 15.76
N LEU A 169 -9.72 -6.33 16.54
CA LEU A 169 -10.11 -7.72 16.36
C LEU A 169 -10.98 -7.86 15.10
N LEU A 170 -10.93 -9.02 14.46
CA LEU A 170 -11.79 -9.33 13.30
C LEU A 170 -13.25 -9.63 13.74
N PRO A 171 -14.26 -9.24 12.94
CA PRO A 171 -14.17 -8.50 11.67
C PRO A 171 -13.82 -7.02 11.85
N TYR A 172 -12.97 -6.50 10.95
CA TYR A 172 -12.59 -5.09 10.92
C TYR A 172 -13.74 -4.22 10.40
N PRO A 173 -14.17 -3.15 11.11
CA PRO A 173 -15.37 -2.40 10.75
C PRO A 173 -15.13 -1.20 9.81
N PHE A 174 -13.88 -0.88 9.48
CA PHE A 174 -13.53 0.38 8.80
C PHE A 174 -12.86 0.20 7.43
N PRO A 175 -13.05 1.17 6.52
CA PRO A 175 -14.21 2.05 6.45
C PRO A 175 -15.48 1.21 6.24
N ALA A 176 -16.64 1.75 6.60
CA ALA A 176 -17.89 1.06 6.33
C ALA A 176 -18.09 0.86 4.81
N PRO A 177 -18.55 -0.32 4.35
CA PRO A 177 -18.55 -0.67 2.93
C PRO A 177 -19.73 -0.07 2.14
N PHE A 178 -20.40 0.96 2.68
CA PHE A 178 -21.63 1.53 2.11
C PHE A 178 -21.45 2.13 0.72
N PHE A 179 -20.23 2.54 0.36
CA PHE A 179 -19.92 3.07 -0.96
C PHE A 179 -20.18 2.04 -2.09
N ILE A 180 -20.12 0.74 -1.78
CA ILE A 180 -20.35 -0.34 -2.75
C ILE A 180 -21.82 -0.35 -3.20
N ALA A 181 -22.75 -0.19 -2.24
CA ALA A 181 -24.17 -0.05 -2.57
C ALA A 181 -24.44 1.23 -3.37
N TYR A 182 -23.80 2.34 -2.98
CA TYR A 182 -23.92 3.63 -3.67
C TYR A 182 -23.48 3.55 -5.14
N LEU A 183 -22.30 2.97 -5.41
CA LEU A 183 -21.76 2.85 -6.77
C LEU A 183 -22.55 1.87 -7.67
N ASN A 184 -23.36 0.98 -7.08
CA ASN A 184 -24.21 0.05 -7.80
C ASN A 184 -25.66 0.54 -7.99
N ARG A 185 -25.98 1.77 -7.59
CA ARG A 185 -27.28 2.36 -7.95
C ARG A 185 -27.31 2.69 -9.44
N ALA A 186 -28.42 2.33 -10.09
CA ALA A 186 -28.61 2.56 -11.53
C ALA A 186 -28.48 4.05 -11.93
N ASP A 187 -28.98 4.97 -11.09
CA ASP A 187 -28.88 6.41 -11.36
C ASP A 187 -27.44 6.93 -11.24
N ILE A 188 -26.65 6.38 -10.31
CA ILE A 188 -25.23 6.70 -10.16
C ILE A 188 -24.43 6.13 -11.34
N GLN A 189 -24.65 4.87 -11.72
CA GLN A 189 -23.99 4.25 -12.87
C GLN A 189 -24.29 5.02 -14.17
N ALA A 190 -25.55 5.39 -14.40
CA ALA A 190 -25.94 6.20 -15.55
C ALA A 190 -25.26 7.58 -15.54
N ALA A 191 -25.16 8.22 -14.37
CA ALA A 191 -24.53 9.54 -14.24
C ALA A 191 -23.03 9.52 -14.54
N ILE A 192 -22.31 8.45 -14.18
CA ILE A 192 -20.86 8.31 -14.45
C ILE A 192 -20.55 7.57 -15.77
N GLY A 193 -21.58 7.12 -16.51
CA GLY A 193 -21.43 6.37 -17.75
C GLY A 193 -20.91 4.94 -17.57
N ALA A 194 -21.08 4.33 -16.39
CA ALA A 194 -20.69 2.96 -16.13
C ALA A 194 -21.70 1.96 -16.73
N SER A 195 -21.20 0.92 -17.39
CA SER A 195 -22.02 -0.13 -18.01
C SER A 195 -22.06 -1.45 -17.22
N ASN A 196 -21.27 -1.56 -16.15
CA ASN A 196 -21.12 -2.77 -15.35
C ASN A 196 -21.31 -2.48 -13.87
N ASN A 197 -21.68 -3.51 -13.10
CA ASN A 197 -21.71 -3.44 -11.65
C ASN A 197 -20.31 -3.23 -11.08
N PHE A 198 -20.24 -2.41 -10.04
CA PHE A 198 -19.00 -2.15 -9.31
C PHE A 198 -18.71 -3.29 -8.34
N THR A 199 -17.52 -3.85 -8.44
CA THR A 199 -16.92 -4.75 -7.44
C THR A 199 -15.66 -4.11 -6.87
N PRO A 200 -15.34 -4.31 -5.58
CA PRO A 200 -14.12 -3.76 -4.97
C PRO A 200 -12.83 -4.28 -5.61
N ALA A 201 -12.85 -5.49 -6.16
CA ALA A 201 -11.76 -6.09 -6.90
C ALA A 201 -12.27 -6.94 -8.08
N SER A 202 -11.36 -7.28 -8.99
CA SER A 202 -11.61 -8.00 -10.24
C SER A 202 -11.00 -9.40 -10.19
N VAL A 203 -11.83 -10.44 -10.37
CA VAL A 203 -11.38 -11.84 -10.42
C VAL A 203 -10.41 -12.06 -11.58
N GLN A 204 -10.72 -11.49 -12.76
CA GLN A 204 -9.90 -11.53 -13.96
C GLN A 204 -8.49 -11.02 -13.68
N THR A 205 -8.41 -9.85 -13.05
CA THR A 205 -7.14 -9.18 -12.74
C THR A 205 -6.36 -9.98 -11.70
N SER A 206 -7.02 -10.46 -10.65
CA SER A 206 -6.38 -11.31 -9.64
C SER A 206 -5.82 -12.59 -10.26
N MET A 207 -6.58 -13.29 -11.10
CA MET A 207 -6.09 -14.48 -11.80
C MET A 207 -4.89 -14.17 -12.71
N ALA A 208 -4.97 -13.10 -13.49
CA ALA A 208 -3.90 -12.72 -14.41
C ALA A 208 -2.59 -12.42 -13.66
N PHE A 209 -2.62 -11.57 -12.63
CA PHE A 209 -1.44 -11.23 -11.83
C PHE A 209 -0.91 -12.41 -11.01
N SER A 210 -1.78 -13.19 -10.37
CA SER A 210 -1.36 -14.38 -9.62
C SER A 210 -0.76 -15.46 -10.52
N SER A 211 -1.16 -15.54 -11.78
CA SER A 211 -0.59 -16.54 -12.71
C SER A 211 0.88 -16.32 -13.05
N THR A 212 1.36 -15.08 -12.95
CA THR A 212 2.76 -14.71 -13.21
C THR A 212 3.58 -14.51 -11.94
N GLY A 213 2.92 -14.50 -10.78
CA GLY A 213 3.53 -14.25 -9.48
C GLY A 213 4.15 -12.86 -9.39
N ASP A 214 3.42 -11.83 -9.82
CA ASP A 214 3.97 -10.48 -9.96
C ASP A 214 4.52 -9.94 -8.62
N ASP A 215 3.88 -10.25 -7.49
CA ASP A 215 4.28 -9.80 -6.15
C ASP A 215 5.73 -10.22 -5.83
N SER A 216 6.07 -11.50 -5.99
CA SER A 216 7.45 -12.02 -5.79
C SER A 216 8.44 -11.58 -6.87
N ARG A 217 7.94 -11.19 -8.05
CA ARG A 217 8.77 -10.94 -9.25
C ARG A 217 9.36 -9.54 -9.29
N THR A 218 8.65 -8.54 -8.76
CA THR A 218 8.93 -7.13 -9.10
C THR A 218 9.64 -6.33 -8.02
N GLY A 219 9.93 -6.89 -6.84
CA GLY A 219 10.51 -6.13 -5.73
C GLY A 219 11.84 -5.41 -6.05
N GLU A 220 12.73 -6.05 -6.82
CA GLU A 220 13.95 -5.38 -7.29
C GLU A 220 13.66 -4.27 -8.30
N LEU A 221 12.70 -4.49 -9.20
CA LEU A 221 12.31 -3.50 -10.19
C LEU A 221 11.71 -2.25 -9.54
N VAL A 222 10.92 -2.42 -8.46
CA VAL A 222 10.34 -1.33 -7.69
C VAL A 222 11.40 -0.42 -7.07
N THR A 223 12.35 -1.01 -6.33
CA THR A 223 13.45 -0.25 -5.69
C THR A 223 14.36 0.43 -6.71
N LYS A 224 14.74 -0.26 -7.80
CA LYS A 224 15.50 0.34 -8.92
C LYS A 224 14.74 1.46 -9.61
N SER A 225 13.42 1.33 -9.76
CA SER A 225 12.58 2.38 -10.36
C SER A 225 12.58 3.63 -9.50
N MET A 226 12.39 3.51 -8.19
CA MET A 226 12.49 4.64 -7.26
C MET A 226 13.86 5.33 -7.32
N ALA A 227 14.94 4.54 -7.30
CA ALA A 227 16.31 5.07 -7.41
C ALA A 227 16.53 5.83 -8.73
N SER A 228 16.05 5.27 -9.86
CA SER A 228 16.15 5.90 -11.17
C SER A 228 15.31 7.18 -11.26
N LEU A 229 14.14 7.24 -10.63
CA LEU A 229 13.31 8.43 -10.59
C LEU A 229 14.00 9.58 -9.85
N LEU A 230 14.61 9.28 -8.70
CA LEU A 230 15.38 10.27 -7.93
C LEU A 230 16.56 10.84 -8.73
N GLN A 231 17.29 10.01 -9.48
CA GLN A 231 18.38 10.45 -10.35
C GLN A 231 17.92 11.40 -11.47
N GLN A 232 16.63 11.37 -11.82
CA GLN A 232 16.02 12.21 -12.83
C GLN A 232 15.40 13.49 -12.27
N GLY A 233 15.54 13.73 -10.96
CA GLY A 233 14.90 14.87 -10.31
C GLY A 233 13.39 14.69 -10.09
N ILE A 234 12.90 13.45 -10.06
CA ILE A 234 11.52 13.13 -9.66
C ILE A 234 11.50 12.83 -8.16
N THR A 235 10.65 13.54 -7.42
CA THR A 235 10.47 13.34 -5.98
C THR A 235 9.80 11.99 -5.71
N VAL A 236 10.29 11.25 -4.70
CA VAL A 236 9.71 9.99 -4.25
C VAL A 236 9.41 10.11 -2.75
N ALA A 237 8.13 10.07 -2.39
CA ALA A 237 7.70 10.15 -1.00
C ALA A 237 6.97 8.87 -0.57
N LEU A 238 7.45 8.25 0.49
CA LEU A 238 6.82 7.07 1.10
C LEU A 238 6.17 7.50 2.41
N PHE A 239 4.95 7.06 2.70
CA PHE A 239 4.35 7.23 4.01
C PHE A 239 3.52 6.02 4.40
N THR A 240 3.65 5.59 5.67
CA THR A 240 3.09 4.33 6.16
C THR A 240 2.53 4.51 7.56
N GLY A 241 1.33 4.00 7.79
CA GLY A 241 0.69 3.87 9.09
C GLY A 241 1.34 2.77 9.90
N ASP A 242 1.63 3.05 11.17
CA ASP A 242 2.36 2.12 12.01
C ASP A 242 1.54 1.01 12.67
N ALA A 243 0.20 1.04 12.55
CA ALA A 243 -0.71 -0.04 12.88
C ALA A 243 -0.97 -0.98 11.68
N ASP A 244 -0.45 -0.65 10.49
CA ASP A 244 -0.53 -1.52 9.32
C ASP A 244 0.41 -2.71 9.48
N TYR A 245 -0.15 -3.92 9.42
CA TYR A 245 0.62 -5.15 9.33
C TYR A 245 1.06 -5.44 7.90
N ASP A 246 0.12 -5.34 6.96
CA ASP A 246 0.26 -5.80 5.57
C ASP A 246 1.40 -5.07 4.85
N SER A 247 1.46 -3.76 5.01
CA SER A 247 2.54 -2.91 4.47
C SER A 247 3.28 -2.16 5.58
N SER A 248 3.67 -2.90 6.63
CA SER A 248 4.19 -2.33 7.89
C SER A 248 5.36 -1.34 7.76
N MET A 249 5.42 -0.41 8.72
CA MET A 249 6.48 0.60 8.83
C MET A 249 7.90 0.02 8.90
N ILE A 250 8.07 -1.15 9.52
CA ILE A 250 9.37 -1.86 9.60
C ILE A 250 9.83 -2.21 8.18
N SER A 251 8.92 -2.78 7.40
CA SER A 251 9.18 -3.23 6.05
C SER A 251 9.45 -2.04 5.12
N ALA A 252 8.62 -0.99 5.20
CA ALA A 252 8.76 0.22 4.40
C ALA A 252 10.07 0.96 4.69
N GLN A 253 10.53 0.97 5.95
CA GLN A 253 11.82 1.57 6.32
C GLN A 253 13.01 0.81 5.74
N ILE A 254 12.96 -0.54 5.69
CA ILE A 254 13.98 -1.36 5.03
C ILE A 254 13.98 -1.08 3.52
N VAL A 255 12.81 -1.03 2.89
CA VAL A 255 12.69 -0.69 1.46
C VAL A 255 13.26 0.71 1.20
N ALA A 256 12.95 1.69 2.04
CA ALA A 256 13.45 3.05 1.91
C ALA A 256 14.98 3.12 1.98
N ALA A 257 15.62 2.32 2.84
CA ALA A 257 17.07 2.18 2.87
C ALA A 257 17.62 1.54 1.58
N ASN A 258 16.94 0.51 1.06
CA ASN A 258 17.35 -0.21 -0.15
C ASN A 258 17.21 0.61 -1.45
N VAL A 259 16.43 1.69 -1.47
CA VAL A 259 16.39 2.65 -2.60
C VAL A 259 17.77 3.26 -2.86
N GLY A 260 18.62 3.39 -1.84
CA GLY A 260 19.97 3.94 -1.99
C GLY A 260 19.99 5.41 -2.37
N ALA A 261 19.01 6.19 -1.90
CA ALA A 261 18.95 7.63 -2.13
C ALA A 261 20.18 8.36 -1.54
N ALA A 262 20.67 9.39 -2.24
CA ALA A 262 21.81 10.18 -1.79
C ALA A 262 21.54 10.80 -0.41
N ASN A 263 22.55 10.81 0.46
CA ASN A 263 22.49 11.35 1.83
C ASN A 263 21.50 10.65 2.79
N TRP A 264 20.80 9.59 2.36
CA TRP A 264 19.80 8.90 3.18
C TRP A 264 20.36 8.35 4.50
N ALA A 265 21.56 7.76 4.45
CA ALA A 265 22.24 7.22 5.63
C ALA A 265 22.61 8.30 6.68
N SER A 266 22.66 9.57 6.27
CA SER A 266 22.96 10.71 7.16
C SER A 266 21.71 11.49 7.59
N ALA A 267 20.54 11.13 7.06
CA ALA A 267 19.26 11.67 7.49
C ALA A 267 18.78 10.98 8.76
N GLY A 268 18.00 11.68 9.57
CA GLY A 268 17.33 11.13 10.75
C GLY A 268 15.88 11.60 10.84
N PHE A 269 15.08 10.90 11.64
CA PHE A 269 13.67 11.22 11.85
C PHE A 269 13.50 12.52 12.61
N VAL A 270 12.55 13.33 12.16
CA VAL A 270 12.07 14.53 12.84
C VAL A 270 10.54 14.50 12.85
N ASN A 271 9.93 15.13 13.86
CA ASN A 271 8.48 15.20 13.96
C ASN A 271 7.87 15.91 12.74
N LEU A 272 6.75 15.38 12.25
CA LEU A 272 5.85 16.16 11.41
C LEU A 272 5.29 17.33 12.21
N MET A 273 5.05 18.45 11.52
CA MET A 273 4.34 19.58 12.12
C MET A 273 2.98 19.14 12.64
N ALA A 274 2.69 19.52 13.89
CA ALA A 274 1.48 19.13 14.58
C ALA A 274 0.20 19.47 13.80
N ASN A 275 -0.79 18.59 13.88
CA ASN A 275 -2.14 18.78 13.36
C ASN A 275 -2.84 19.98 14.03
N SER A 276 -4.02 20.34 13.51
CA SER A 276 -4.84 21.44 14.02
C SER A 276 -5.26 21.26 15.49
N ASP A 277 -5.31 20.02 15.98
CA ASP A 277 -5.56 19.66 17.37
C ASP A 277 -4.31 19.67 18.27
N GLY A 278 -3.14 20.01 17.71
CA GLY A 278 -1.86 20.08 18.42
C GLY A 278 -1.13 18.74 18.54
N GLN A 279 -1.69 17.64 18.03
CA GLN A 279 -1.04 16.34 18.07
C GLN A 279 0.04 16.22 17.00
N ILE A 280 1.15 15.55 17.32
CA ILE A 280 2.19 15.22 16.35
C ILE A 280 1.74 13.93 15.65
N PRO A 281 1.39 13.96 14.34
CA PRO A 281 0.76 12.83 13.68
C PRO A 281 1.75 11.75 13.22
N GLY A 282 3.05 11.97 13.41
CA GLY A 282 4.08 11.09 12.90
C GLY A 282 5.46 11.74 12.85
N GLU A 283 6.39 11.02 12.23
CA GLU A 283 7.77 11.42 12.06
C GLU A 283 8.24 11.14 10.63
N VAL A 284 9.15 11.97 10.12
CA VAL A 284 9.68 11.85 8.77
C VAL A 284 11.19 11.88 8.76
N LYS A 285 11.78 10.99 7.96
CA LYS A 285 13.18 10.99 7.57
C LYS A 285 13.26 11.40 6.11
N GLN A 286 14.07 12.40 5.80
CA GLN A 286 14.13 12.98 4.47
C GLN A 286 15.55 13.39 4.07
N ALA A 287 15.90 13.05 2.83
CA ALA A 287 17.11 13.48 2.14
C ALA A 287 16.72 13.99 0.73
N ASP A 288 16.78 15.31 0.54
CA ASP A 288 16.35 16.02 -0.66
C ASP A 288 14.96 15.58 -1.14
N GLY A 289 14.88 15.03 -2.36
CA GLY A 289 13.65 14.57 -3.00
C GLY A 289 13.19 13.19 -2.57
N PHE A 290 13.82 12.56 -1.58
CA PHE A 290 13.42 11.27 -1.03
C PHE A 290 13.02 11.37 0.44
N SER A 291 11.84 10.86 0.79
CA SER A 291 11.35 10.83 2.17
C SER A 291 10.65 9.53 2.52
N PHE A 292 10.78 9.12 3.77
CA PHE A 292 9.92 8.12 4.41
C PHE A 292 9.28 8.72 5.66
N THR A 293 7.96 8.62 5.75
CA THR A 293 7.16 9.11 6.85
C THR A 293 6.46 7.95 7.55
N ARG A 294 6.64 7.84 8.87
CA ARG A 294 5.81 7.01 9.72
C ARG A 294 4.65 7.86 10.24
N LEU A 295 3.42 7.42 10.02
CA LEU A 295 2.22 8.01 10.59
C LEU A 295 1.81 7.24 11.84
N PHE A 296 1.70 7.94 12.97
CA PHE A 296 1.27 7.36 14.23
C PHE A 296 -0.22 7.06 14.20
N PHE A 297 -0.64 5.98 14.87
CA PHE A 297 -2.06 5.64 15.03
C PHE A 297 -2.83 5.41 13.73
N ALA A 298 -2.14 5.01 12.66
CA ALA A 298 -2.72 4.77 11.34
C ALA A 298 -2.50 3.31 10.89
N GLY A 299 -3.53 2.70 10.31
CA GLY A 299 -3.46 1.40 9.65
C GLY A 299 -3.18 1.54 8.15
N HIS A 300 -3.52 0.51 7.36
CA HIS A 300 -3.31 0.39 5.92
C HIS A 300 -4.06 1.42 5.05
N LEU A 301 -4.99 2.14 5.66
CA LEU A 301 -5.69 3.27 5.04
C LEU A 301 -5.29 4.53 5.81
N SER A 302 -4.01 4.88 5.75
CA SER A 302 -3.44 6.00 6.51
C SER A 302 -4.19 7.31 6.32
N ALA A 303 -4.66 7.61 5.11
CA ALA A 303 -5.46 8.80 4.82
C ALA A 303 -6.84 8.76 5.48
N PHE A 304 -7.41 7.58 5.73
CA PHE A 304 -8.63 7.43 6.52
C PHE A 304 -8.37 7.64 8.02
N ASN A 305 -7.25 7.11 8.55
CA ASN A 305 -6.93 7.23 9.97
C ASN A 305 -6.38 8.61 10.38
N GLN A 306 -5.58 9.23 9.51
CA GLN A 306 -4.87 10.49 9.75
C GLN A 306 -5.10 11.47 8.56
N PRO A 307 -6.35 11.89 8.29
CA PRO A 307 -6.70 12.64 7.08
C PRO A 307 -5.98 13.99 6.96
N GLU A 308 -5.84 14.73 8.07
CA GLU A 308 -5.13 16.01 8.06
C GLU A 308 -3.64 15.85 7.73
N ALA A 309 -2.99 14.84 8.31
CA ALA A 309 -1.58 14.58 8.10
C ALA A 309 -1.31 14.08 6.67
N ALA A 310 -2.11 13.13 6.18
CA ALA A 310 -2.00 12.61 4.82
C ALA A 310 -2.20 13.71 3.77
N LEU A 311 -3.20 14.59 3.95
CA LEU A 311 -3.40 15.74 3.08
C LEU A 311 -2.17 16.65 3.06
N ARG A 312 -1.62 17.01 4.23
CA ARG A 312 -0.44 17.87 4.33
C ARG A 312 0.79 17.24 3.67
N ILE A 313 1.02 15.95 3.85
CA ILE A 313 2.11 15.22 3.17
C ILE A 313 1.96 15.36 1.66
N GLN A 314 0.77 15.07 1.12
CA GLN A 314 0.53 15.14 -0.32
C GLN A 314 0.67 16.55 -0.88
N GLU A 315 0.12 17.56 -0.19
CA GLU A 315 0.31 18.95 -0.58
C GLU A 315 1.79 19.34 -0.60
N ARG A 316 2.57 18.91 0.38
CA ARG A 316 4.01 19.20 0.47
C ARG A 316 4.81 18.53 -0.64
N VAL A 317 4.45 17.29 -0.98
CA VAL A 317 5.01 16.57 -2.13
C VAL A 317 4.71 17.32 -3.43
N ILE A 318 3.45 17.72 -3.65
CA ILE A 318 3.03 18.45 -4.86
C ILE A 318 3.71 19.83 -4.94
N LYS A 319 3.77 20.56 -3.82
CA LYS A 319 4.41 21.89 -3.73
C LYS A 319 5.93 21.82 -3.84
N GLY A 320 6.56 20.65 -3.67
CA GLY A 320 8.01 20.52 -3.66
C GLY A 320 8.65 21.19 -2.45
N VAL A 321 8.10 20.96 -1.24
CA VAL A 321 8.62 21.47 0.04
C VAL A 321 8.86 20.34 1.05
N ASP A 322 9.69 20.57 2.05
CA ASP A 322 10.05 19.55 3.06
C ASP A 322 8.81 18.97 3.71
N ILE A 323 8.83 17.66 3.95
CA ILE A 323 7.64 16.94 4.40
C ILE A 323 7.35 17.22 5.88
N ALA A 324 8.37 17.55 6.68
CA ALA A 324 8.22 17.81 8.11
C ALA A 324 7.36 19.06 8.37
N THR A 325 7.73 20.19 7.78
CA THR A 325 7.17 21.51 8.07
C THR A 325 6.40 22.10 6.90
N GLY A 326 6.85 21.83 5.67
CA GLY A 326 6.35 22.47 4.44
C GLY A 326 6.86 23.89 4.22
N MET A 327 7.93 24.31 4.93
CA MET A 327 8.45 25.68 4.90
C MET A 327 9.69 25.82 4.00
N THR A 328 10.40 24.74 3.75
CA THR A 328 11.66 24.72 3.00
C THR A 328 11.44 24.09 1.64
N SER A 329 11.74 24.80 0.56
CA SER A 329 11.66 24.23 -0.79
C SER A 329 12.64 23.05 -0.95
N MET A 330 12.12 21.91 -1.37
CA MET A 330 12.89 20.77 -1.86
C MET A 330 13.40 21.13 -3.25
N ALA A 331 14.70 21.30 -3.39
CA ALA A 331 15.33 21.33 -4.70
C ALA A 331 16.49 20.35 -4.69
N PHE A 332 16.53 19.46 -5.69
CA PHE A 332 17.59 18.49 -5.85
C PHE A 332 18.97 19.16 -5.80
N GLY A 333 19.87 18.62 -4.97
CA GLY A 333 21.23 19.15 -4.80
C GLY A 333 21.37 20.31 -3.81
N LYS A 334 20.30 20.73 -3.13
CA LYS A 334 20.39 21.68 -2.00
C LYS A 334 20.76 21.01 -0.67
N ASN A 335 20.93 19.69 -0.65
CA ASN A 335 21.34 18.90 0.52
C ASN A 335 20.40 19.10 1.73
N LEU A 336 19.09 19.15 1.49
CA LEU A 336 18.12 19.09 2.57
C LEU A 336 18.24 17.72 3.23
N ILE A 337 18.63 17.69 4.49
CA ILE A 337 18.82 16.45 5.26
C ILE A 337 18.24 16.67 6.64
N THR A 338 17.19 15.92 6.99
CA THR A 338 16.62 15.97 8.34
C THR A 338 17.61 15.45 9.37
N LYS A 339 17.63 16.05 10.57
CA LYS A 339 18.59 15.74 11.64
C LYS A 339 17.87 15.23 12.88
N GLY A 340 18.04 13.95 13.17
CA GLY A 340 17.46 13.28 14.33
C GLY A 340 17.93 11.82 14.41
N PRO A 341 17.23 10.97 15.18
CA PRO A 341 17.55 9.54 15.27
C PRO A 341 17.51 8.83 13.92
N LEU A 342 18.36 7.83 13.70
CA LEU A 342 18.34 7.05 12.44
C LEU A 342 17.08 6.21 12.28
N GLU A 343 16.51 5.82 13.41
CA GLU A 343 15.38 4.92 13.58
C GLU A 343 14.26 5.61 14.34
N SER A 344 13.03 5.31 13.97
CA SER A 344 11.81 5.77 14.64
C SER A 344 11.55 4.87 15.86
N THR A 345 11.71 5.40 17.08
CA THR A 345 11.65 4.60 18.32
C THR A 345 10.37 4.81 19.14
N PHE A 346 9.47 5.67 18.68
CA PHE A 346 8.21 5.92 19.36
C PHE A 346 7.34 4.65 19.41
N ARG A 347 6.71 4.39 20.55
CA ARG A 347 5.77 3.28 20.75
C ARG A 347 4.44 3.84 21.24
N GLU A 348 3.37 3.61 20.47
CA GLU A 348 2.01 4.06 20.78
C GLU A 348 1.48 3.38 22.05
N GLY A 349 1.90 2.14 22.29
CA GLY A 349 1.42 1.31 23.37
C GLY A 349 -0.03 0.84 23.17
N PRO A 350 -0.64 0.23 24.19
CA PRO A 350 -1.89 -0.50 24.04
C PRO A 350 -3.15 0.37 24.10
N ALA A 351 -3.03 1.70 24.28
CA ALA A 351 -4.16 2.58 24.63
C ALA A 351 -5.28 2.62 23.56
N THR A 352 -4.93 2.42 22.29
CA THR A 352 -5.88 2.41 21.16
C THR A 352 -6.27 1.00 20.71
N VAL A 353 -5.72 -0.03 21.38
CA VAL A 353 -5.95 -1.43 21.02
C VAL A 353 -7.29 -1.89 21.56
N GLN A 354 -8.13 -2.39 20.66
CA GLN A 354 -9.45 -2.92 21.00
C GLN A 354 -9.32 -4.36 21.53
N THR A 355 -9.95 -4.60 22.67
CA THR A 355 -10.01 -5.92 23.33
C THR A 355 -11.30 -6.68 23.03
N GLN A 356 -12.26 -6.02 22.38
CA GLN A 356 -13.51 -6.61 21.90
C GLN A 356 -13.69 -6.26 20.42
N VAL A 357 -14.48 -7.09 19.72
CA VAL A 357 -14.89 -6.79 18.35
C VAL A 357 -15.67 -5.49 18.35
N VAL A 358 -15.25 -4.54 17.52
CA VAL A 358 -15.93 -3.26 17.40
C VAL A 358 -17.27 -3.46 16.67
N PRO A 359 -18.38 -2.95 17.22
CA PRO A 359 -19.69 -3.10 16.59
C PRO A 359 -19.74 -2.53 15.17
N LYS A 360 -20.52 -3.18 14.30
CA LYS A 360 -20.86 -2.62 12.99
C LYS A 360 -21.50 -1.24 13.15
N GLY A 361 -21.23 -0.34 12.21
CA GLY A 361 -21.74 1.03 12.24
C GLY A 361 -21.02 1.96 13.21
N ALA A 362 -19.97 1.50 13.91
CA ALA A 362 -19.04 2.39 14.55
C ALA A 362 -18.41 3.36 13.53
N ALA A 363 -18.03 4.55 13.99
CA ALA A 363 -17.20 5.49 13.23
C ALA A 363 -15.78 5.50 13.81
N TYR A 364 -14.78 5.85 13.01
CA TYR A 364 -13.42 6.05 13.49
C TYR A 364 -13.22 7.53 13.85
N ASP A 365 -12.70 7.83 15.04
CA ASP A 365 -12.34 9.19 15.44
C ASP A 365 -10.85 9.44 15.18
N PRO A 366 -10.47 10.30 14.22
CA PRO A 366 -9.07 10.61 13.94
C PRO A 366 -8.39 11.45 15.01
N HIS A 367 -9.11 12.04 15.96
CA HIS A 367 -8.51 12.80 17.06
C HIS A 367 -8.15 11.92 18.25
N THR A 368 -8.99 10.94 18.59
CA THR A 368 -8.73 10.02 19.70
C THR A 368 -8.12 8.69 19.25
N HIS A 369 -8.15 8.42 17.95
CA HIS A 369 -7.73 7.17 17.31
C HIS A 369 -8.51 5.94 17.80
N LEU A 370 -9.72 6.17 18.34
CA LEU A 370 -10.61 5.16 18.91
C LEU A 370 -11.91 5.08 18.10
N PRO A 371 -12.61 3.93 18.14
CA PRO A 371 -13.94 3.82 17.57
C PRO A 371 -14.96 4.60 18.39
N LEU A 372 -15.83 5.35 17.71
CA LEU A 372 -17.05 5.94 18.26
C LEU A 372 -18.19 4.93 18.11
N LEU A 373 -18.72 4.46 19.23
CA LEU A 373 -19.83 3.52 19.24
C LEU A 373 -21.11 4.17 18.69
N PRO A 374 -21.93 3.41 17.93
CA PRO A 374 -23.20 3.92 17.42
C PRO A 374 -24.12 4.33 18.57
N LYS A 375 -24.80 5.49 18.42
CA LYS A 375 -25.54 6.13 19.53
C LYS A 375 -26.82 5.39 19.96
N LEU A 376 -27.42 4.51 19.16
CA LEU A 376 -28.67 3.79 19.45
C LEU A 376 -28.76 2.48 18.62
N ALA A 377 -29.50 1.49 19.12
CA ALA A 377 -29.75 0.22 18.44
C ALA A 377 -30.47 0.42 17.10
N ALA A 378 -29.79 0.09 16.00
CA ALA A 378 -30.33 -0.24 14.67
C ALA A 378 -31.67 0.44 14.27
N GLU A 379 -31.65 1.73 13.95
CA GLU A 379 -32.56 2.23 12.92
C GLU A 379 -32.09 1.63 11.60
N GLN A 380 -32.75 0.54 11.17
CA GLN A 380 -32.52 -0.23 9.93
C GLN A 380 -31.05 -0.32 9.52
N GLU A 381 -30.36 -1.40 9.94
CA GLU A 381 -29.05 -1.73 9.40
C GLU A 381 -29.13 -1.66 7.86
N PRO A 382 -28.38 -0.75 7.21
CA PRO A 382 -28.41 -0.69 5.76
C PRO A 382 -27.95 -2.03 5.22
N GLU A 383 -28.76 -2.63 4.33
CA GLU A 383 -28.49 -3.93 3.74
C GLU A 383 -27.09 -3.91 3.10
N ILE A 384 -26.21 -4.79 3.58
CA ILE A 384 -24.84 -4.89 3.07
C ILE A 384 -24.94 -5.47 1.66
N HIS A 385 -24.49 -4.71 0.69
CA HIS A 385 -24.53 -5.11 -0.72
C HIS A 385 -23.82 -6.48 -0.90
N PRO A 386 -24.37 -7.43 -1.69
CA PRO A 386 -23.81 -8.79 -1.80
C PRO A 386 -22.37 -8.82 -2.33
N LEU A 387 -21.98 -7.81 -3.13
CA LEU A 387 -20.63 -7.70 -3.70
C LEU A 387 -19.56 -7.17 -2.72
N VAL A 388 -19.91 -6.87 -1.47
CA VAL A 388 -18.98 -6.38 -0.44
C VAL A 388 -17.86 -7.38 -0.16
N GLY A 389 -18.15 -8.68 -0.29
CA GLY A 389 -17.18 -9.75 -0.09
C GLY A 389 -16.13 -9.90 -1.19
N LEU A 390 -16.28 -9.23 -2.35
CA LEU A 390 -15.35 -9.35 -3.49
C LEU A 390 -14.12 -8.46 -3.34
N THR A 391 -13.42 -8.61 -2.21
CA THR A 391 -12.12 -7.99 -1.97
C THR A 391 -11.02 -8.79 -2.66
N ALA A 392 -9.89 -8.16 -2.97
CA ALA A 392 -8.75 -8.84 -3.58
C ALA A 392 -8.27 -10.04 -2.75
N LYS A 393 -8.24 -9.88 -1.41
CA LYS A 393 -7.90 -10.95 -0.47
C LYS A 393 -8.86 -12.13 -0.55
N ASN A 394 -10.17 -11.88 -0.49
CA ASN A 394 -11.17 -12.95 -0.57
C ASN A 394 -11.13 -13.66 -1.92
N ILE A 395 -10.95 -12.93 -3.01
CA ILE A 395 -10.77 -13.52 -4.35
C ILE A 395 -9.53 -14.42 -4.37
N ARG A 396 -8.38 -13.95 -3.89
CA ARG A 396 -7.16 -14.77 -3.79
C ARG A 396 -7.39 -16.03 -2.97
N LYS A 397 -8.09 -15.93 -1.83
CA LYS A 397 -8.43 -17.08 -0.98
C LYS A 397 -9.31 -18.09 -1.71
N ILE A 398 -10.38 -17.64 -2.35
CA ILE A 398 -11.29 -18.48 -3.15
C ILE A 398 -10.50 -19.20 -4.25
N LEU A 399 -9.63 -18.48 -4.99
CA LEU A 399 -8.81 -19.06 -6.06
C LEU A 399 -7.81 -20.11 -5.58
N ARG A 400 -7.39 -20.08 -4.31
CA ARG A 400 -6.51 -21.10 -3.72
C ARG A 400 -7.28 -22.31 -3.19
N GLU A 401 -8.43 -22.08 -2.57
CA GLU A 401 -9.26 -23.13 -1.95
C GLU A 401 -10.09 -23.90 -2.97
N ASP A 402 -10.55 -23.25 -4.03
CA ASP A 402 -11.40 -23.84 -5.06
C ASP A 402 -10.63 -23.97 -6.38
N SER A 403 -9.99 -25.13 -6.57
CA SER A 403 -9.40 -25.51 -7.87
C SER A 403 -10.46 -25.91 -8.91
N SER A 404 -11.75 -25.90 -8.56
CA SER A 404 -12.86 -26.15 -9.47
C SER A 404 -13.48 -24.84 -9.94
N THR A 405 -13.56 -24.65 -11.25
CA THR A 405 -14.05 -23.42 -11.91
C THR A 405 -15.52 -23.08 -11.64
N THR A 406 -16.23 -23.83 -10.80
CA THR A 406 -17.70 -23.83 -10.77
C THR A 406 -18.31 -22.76 -9.85
N TYR A 407 -17.60 -22.30 -8.81
CA TYR A 407 -18.14 -21.30 -7.87
C TYR A 407 -18.01 -19.85 -8.35
N LEU A 408 -17.00 -19.57 -9.20
CA LEU A 408 -16.73 -18.24 -9.74
C LEU A 408 -17.72 -17.84 -10.86
N ASP A 409 -18.18 -18.80 -11.65
CA ASP A 409 -19.20 -18.55 -12.70
C ASP A 409 -20.58 -18.16 -12.12
N THR A 410 -20.82 -18.43 -10.84
CA THR A 410 -22.06 -18.02 -10.13
C THR A 410 -21.99 -16.63 -9.50
N ILE A 411 -20.80 -16.04 -9.39
CA ILE A 411 -20.56 -14.77 -8.68
C ILE A 411 -20.31 -13.59 -9.64
N VAL A 412 -19.88 -13.88 -10.89
CA VAL A 412 -19.51 -12.87 -11.90
C VAL A 412 -20.63 -12.65 -12.91
#